data_AF-A0A1V4RQ13-F1
#
_entry.id   AF-A0A1V4RQ13-F1
#
_cell.length_a   1.000
_cell.length_b   1.000
_cell.length_c   1.000
_cell.angle_alpha   90.00
_cell.angle_beta   90.00
_cell.angle_gamma   90.00
#
_symmetry.space_group_name_H-M   'P 1'
#
loop_
_entity.id
_entity.type
_entity.pdbx_description
1 polymer ?
#
loop_
_entity_poly.entity_id
_entity_poly.type
_entity_poly.pdbx_seq_one_letter_code
_entity_poly.pdbx_strand_id
1 'polypeptide(L)' 'LQFSPIQKQDEFSGSESVFDELLPLPFKEAKRRLLDNFERFYLSRHLKTYAGNISKLAEIVGESREGLSKKIKRYGLKKQ' A
#
# COMPACT_ATOMS: atom_id res chain seq x y z
N LEU A 1 -5.00 -17.76 -14.59
CA LEU A 1 -4.89 -16.96 -13.34
C LEU A 1 -6.26 -16.35 -13.07
N GLN A 2 -7.12 -17.04 -12.31
CA GLN A 2 -8.42 -16.49 -11.94
C GLN A 2 -8.22 -15.52 -10.78
N PHE A 3 -8.32 -14.23 -11.05
CA PHE A 3 -8.51 -13.24 -10.01
C PHE A 3 -9.93 -13.43 -9.46
N SER A 4 -10.05 -14.01 -8.27
CA SER A 4 -11.33 -14.08 -7.57
C SER A 4 -11.83 -12.65 -7.28
N PRO A 5 -13.14 -12.38 -7.41
CA PRO A 5 -13.69 -11.04 -7.30
C PRO A 5 -13.44 -10.50 -5.89
N ILE A 6 -12.85 -9.31 -5.81
CA ILE A 6 -12.75 -8.54 -4.57
C ILE A 6 -14.18 -8.34 -4.07
N GLN A 7 -14.52 -8.96 -2.93
CA GLN A 7 -15.82 -8.77 -2.30
C GLN A 7 -16.01 -7.29 -1.98
N LYS A 8 -17.13 -6.76 -2.51
CA LYS A 8 -17.67 -5.43 -2.24
C LYS A 8 -17.80 -5.23 -0.73
N GLN A 9 -17.14 -4.20 -0.20
CA GLN A 9 -17.57 -3.33 0.92
C GLN A 9 -16.33 -2.57 1.41
N ASP A 10 -16.04 -1.47 0.73
CA ASP A 10 -15.58 -0.21 1.33
C ASP A 10 -15.70 0.81 0.20
N GLU A 11 -16.71 1.67 0.32
CA GLU A 11 -17.03 2.70 -0.64
C GLU A 11 -15.82 3.62 -0.84
N PHE A 12 -15.34 3.69 -2.08
CA PHE A 12 -14.29 4.62 -2.49
C PHE A 12 -14.88 6.03 -2.69
N SER A 13 -15.64 6.53 -1.70
CA SER A 13 -16.18 7.89 -1.66
C SER A 13 -15.14 8.91 -1.17
N GLY A 14 -13.96 8.45 -0.72
CA GLY A 14 -12.93 9.30 -0.12
C GLY A 14 -11.92 9.92 -1.10
N SER A 15 -12.06 9.72 -2.42
CA SER A 15 -10.99 10.04 -3.37
C SER A 15 -10.70 11.54 -3.50
N GLU A 16 -11.70 12.41 -3.45
CA GLU A 16 -11.46 13.87 -3.48
C GLU A 16 -10.92 14.39 -2.13
N SER A 17 -11.44 13.87 -1.01
CA SER A 17 -11.04 14.32 0.34
C SER A 17 -9.55 14.17 0.64
N VAL A 18 -8.88 13.13 0.08
CA VAL A 18 -7.44 12.95 0.27
C VAL A 18 -6.66 14.05 -0.44
N PHE A 19 -7.13 14.52 -1.60
CA PHE A 19 -6.46 15.60 -2.32
C PHE A 19 -6.68 16.95 -1.66
N ASP A 20 -7.83 17.19 -1.02
CA ASP A 20 -8.08 18.43 -0.26
C ASP A 20 -7.05 18.66 0.86
N GLU A 21 -6.59 17.58 1.51
CA GLU A 21 -5.53 17.66 2.53
C GLU A 21 -4.11 17.85 1.94
N LEU A 22 -3.92 17.47 0.67
CA LEU A 22 -2.61 17.47 0.00
C LEU A 22 -2.36 18.74 -0.83
N LEU A 23 -3.40 19.33 -1.42
CA LEU A 23 -3.32 20.52 -2.26
C LEU A 23 -2.72 21.75 -1.57
N PRO A 24 -2.91 21.96 -0.24
CA PRO A 24 -2.24 23.05 0.48
C PRO A 24 -0.73 22.87 0.66
N LEU A 25 -0.18 21.67 0.43
CA LEU A 25 1.22 21.34 0.65
C LEU A 25 2.08 21.64 -0.59
N PRO A 26 3.38 21.94 -0.44
CA PRO A 26 4.30 22.00 -1.58
C PRO A 26 4.28 20.70 -2.38
N PHE A 27 4.33 20.79 -3.71
CA PHE A 27 4.18 19.63 -4.62
C PHE A 27 5.02 18.41 -4.22
N LYS A 28 6.29 18.61 -3.86
CA LYS A 28 7.18 17.52 -3.45
C LYS A 28 6.68 16.79 -2.19
N GLU A 29 6.13 17.53 -1.24
CA GLU A 29 5.60 16.99 0.01
C GLU A 29 4.24 16.31 -0.21
N ALA A 30 3.34 16.95 -0.96
CA ALA A 30 2.05 16.38 -1.34
C ALA A 30 2.22 15.02 -2.04
N LYS A 31 3.09 14.97 -3.06
CA LYS A 31 3.41 13.74 -3.80
C LYS A 31 3.99 12.67 -2.89
N ARG A 32 4.92 13.04 -1.99
CA ARG A 32 5.54 12.10 -1.05
C ARG A 32 4.50 11.45 -0.14
N ARG A 33 3.61 12.26 0.46
CA ARG A 33 2.55 11.75 1.33
C ARG A 33 1.56 10.85 0.59
N LEU A 34 1.17 11.24 -0.61
CA LEU A 34 0.29 10.43 -1.46
C LEU A 34 0.90 9.05 -1.72
N LEU A 35 2.17 9.00 -2.13
CA LEU A 35 2.88 7.76 -2.40
C LEU A 35 3.07 6.92 -1.13
N ASP A 36 3.50 7.53 -0.02
CA ASP A 36 3.69 6.83 1.25
C ASP A 36 2.37 6.21 1.75
N ASN A 37 1.25 6.94 1.65
CA ASN A 37 -0.08 6.44 2.01
C ASN A 37 -0.53 5.29 1.12
N PHE A 38 -0.37 5.44 -0.20
CA PHE A 38 -0.66 4.40 -1.17
C PHE A 38 0.16 3.12 -0.88
N GLU A 39 1.49 3.24 -0.76
CA GLU A 39 2.38 2.11 -0.52
C GLU A 39 2.05 1.42 0.80
N ARG A 40 1.81 2.18 1.88
CA ARG A 40 1.44 1.63 3.18
C ARG A 40 0.15 0.80 3.10
N PHE A 41 -0.88 1.33 2.44
CA PHE A 41 -2.15 0.62 2.28
C PHE A 41 -1.99 -0.63 1.41
N TYR A 42 -1.34 -0.49 0.27
CA TYR A 42 -1.09 -1.58 -0.69
C TYR A 42 -0.34 -2.75 -0.03
N LEU A 43 0.78 -2.45 0.66
CA LEU A 43 1.59 -3.45 1.33
C LEU A 43 0.86 -4.07 2.54
N SER A 44 0.12 -3.28 3.31
CA SER A 44 -0.66 -3.81 4.44
C SER A 44 -1.72 -4.81 3.97
N ARG A 45 -2.44 -4.49 2.89
CA ARG A 45 -3.45 -5.38 2.31
C ARG A 45 -2.83 -6.68 1.82
N HIS A 46 -1.74 -6.61 1.05
CA HIS A 46 -1.12 -7.81 0.49
C HIS A 46 -0.39 -8.65 1.56
N LEU A 47 0.19 -8.03 2.59
CA LEU A 47 0.76 -8.78 3.72
C LEU A 47 -0.29 -9.63 4.43
N LYS A 48 -1.51 -9.09 4.62
CA LYS A 48 -2.63 -9.87 5.17
C LYS A 48 -3.05 -10.98 4.22
N THR A 49 -3.21 -10.67 2.92
CA THR A 49 -3.61 -11.65 1.89
C THR A 49 -2.65 -12.84 1.80
N TYR A 50 -1.35 -12.62 1.93
CA TYR A 50 -0.34 -13.66 1.84
C TYR A 50 0.21 -14.12 3.20
N ALA A 51 -0.54 -13.89 4.29
CA ALA A 51 -0.19 -14.33 5.65
C ALA A 51 1.28 -14.02 6.02
N GLY A 52 1.75 -12.82 5.70
CA GLY A 52 3.11 -12.38 6.02
C GLY A 52 4.24 -12.95 5.15
N ASN A 53 3.94 -13.76 4.13
CA ASN A 53 4.95 -14.34 3.24
C ASN A 53 5.53 -13.29 2.27
N ILE A 54 6.67 -12.69 2.66
CA ILE A 54 7.34 -11.66 1.87
C ILE A 54 7.87 -12.19 0.54
N SER A 55 8.35 -13.44 0.48
CA SER A 55 8.88 -13.98 -0.79
C SER A 55 7.78 -14.06 -1.85
N LYS A 56 6.60 -14.56 -1.47
CA LYS A 56 5.43 -14.57 -2.36
C LYS A 56 4.97 -13.16 -2.71
N LEU A 57 5.04 -12.22 -1.76
CA LEU A 57 4.73 -10.82 -2.03
C LEU A 57 5.71 -10.20 -3.03
N ALA A 58 7.01 -10.49 -2.93
CA ALA A 58 8.05 -9.99 -3.82
C ALA A 58 7.81 -10.39 -5.27
N GLU A 59 7.44 -11.66 -5.49
CA GLU A 59 7.10 -12.18 -6.81
C GLU A 59 5.87 -11.49 -7.42
N ILE A 60 4.84 -11.24 -6.60
CA ILE A 60 3.56 -10.67 -7.08
C ILE A 60 3.65 -9.17 -7.30
N VAL A 61 4.36 -8.46 -6.43
CA VAL A 61 4.55 -7.01 -6.52
C VAL A 61 5.62 -6.64 -7.55
N GLY A 62 6.50 -7.59 -7.90
CA GLY A 62 7.63 -7.34 -8.80
C GLY A 62 8.71 -6.47 -8.16
N GLU A 63 8.81 -6.49 -6.82
CA GLU A 63 9.82 -5.76 -6.05
C GLU A 63 10.69 -6.76 -5.27
N SER A 64 11.96 -6.44 -5.05
CA SER A 64 12.84 -7.31 -4.29
C SER A 64 12.35 -7.52 -2.86
N ARG A 65 12.60 -8.73 -2.33
CA ARG A 65 12.28 -9.08 -0.94
C ARG A 65 12.93 -8.11 0.05
N GLU A 66 14.15 -7.66 -0.23
CA GLU A 66 14.91 -6.70 0.57
C GLU A 66 14.27 -5.31 0.53
N GLY A 67 13.85 -4.86 -0.66
CA GLY A 67 13.12 -3.59 -0.85
C GLY A 67 11.81 -3.59 -0.07
N LEU A 68 11.00 -4.64 -0.23
CA LEU A 68 9.78 -4.83 0.53
C LEU A 68 10.05 -4.88 2.04
N SER A 69 11.07 -5.60 2.49
CA SER A 69 11.42 -5.68 3.91
C SER A 69 11.77 -4.30 4.49
N LYS A 70 12.45 -3.45 3.73
CA LYS A 70 12.74 -2.06 4.14
C LYS A 70 11.47 -1.22 4.19
N LYS A 71 10.59 -1.31 3.19
CA LYS A 71 9.31 -0.58 3.17
C LYS A 71 8.40 -0.99 4.32
N ILE A 72 8.27 -2.29 4.59
CA ILE A 72 7.49 -2.85 5.71
C ILE A 72 7.99 -2.30 7.04
N LYS A 73 9.31 -2.27 7.26
CA LYS A 73 9.92 -1.65 8.44
C LYS A 73 9.68 -0.14 8.51
N ARG A 74 9.90 0.59 7.41
CA ARG A 74 9.68 2.04 7.29
C ARG A 74 8.26 2.43 7.67
N TYR A 75 7.27 1.63 7.28
CA TYR A 75 5.85 1.88 7.54
C TYR A 75 5.32 1.25 8.85
N GLY A 76 6.18 0.59 9.63
CA GLY A 76 5.78 -0.07 10.89
C GLY A 76 4.77 -1.20 10.71
N LEU A 77 4.77 -1.87 9.55
CA LEU A 77 3.84 -2.96 9.26
C LEU A 77 4.33 -4.25 9.94
N LYS A 78 3.46 -4.91 10.70
CA LYS A 78 3.75 -6.20 11.34
C LYS A 78 3.40 -7.34 10.39
N LYS A 79 4.27 -8.36 10.34
CA LYS A 79 3.92 -9.67 9.78
C LYS A 79 2.98 -10.33 10.79
N GLN A 80 1.87 -10.88 10.32
CA GLN A 80 0.99 -11.69 11.15
C GLN A 80 1.62 -13.05 11.42
#